data_AF-A0A9E5M5I9-F1
#
_entry.id   AF-A0A9E5M5I9-F1
#
_cell.length_a   1.000
_cell.length_b   1.000
_cell.length_c   1.000
_cell.angle_alpha   90.00
_cell.angle_beta   90.00
_cell.angle_gamma   90.00
#
_symmetry.space_group_name_H-M   'P 1'
#
loop_
_entity.id
_entity.type
_entity.pdbx_description
1 polymer ?
#
loop_
_entity_poly.entity_id
_entity_poly.type
_entity_poly.pdbx_seq_one_letter_code
_entity_poly.pdbx_strand_id
1 'polypeptide(L)' 'MNSNTTPADLSPQVQALLARIEAKQDEVVALTQDLVRIPTVNPPGDAYEACARFIGERLKPR' A
#
# COMPACT_ATOMS: atom_id res chain seq x y z
N MET A 1 -27.05 -6.76 20.75
CA MET A 1 -25.67 -7.05 21.16
C MET A 1 -24.98 -7.72 20.00
N ASN A 2 -24.36 -6.92 19.14
CA ASN A 2 -23.50 -7.35 18.05
C ASN A 2 -22.12 -7.64 18.65
N SER A 3 -21.80 -8.91 18.78
CA SER A 3 -20.47 -9.41 19.13
C SER A 3 -19.48 -8.96 18.06
N ASN A 4 -18.65 -7.96 18.37
CA ASN A 4 -17.52 -7.60 17.52
C ASN A 4 -16.45 -8.69 17.68
N THR A 5 -16.23 -9.46 16.61
CA THR A 5 -15.10 -10.37 16.46
C THR A 5 -13.79 -9.61 16.66
N THR A 6 -12.96 -10.05 17.60
CA THR A 6 -11.62 -9.52 17.83
C THR A 6 -10.60 -10.19 16.91
N PRO A 7 -9.41 -9.60 16.67
CA PRO A 7 -8.36 -10.25 15.88
C PRO A 7 -7.96 -11.64 16.41
N ALA A 8 -8.09 -11.87 17.72
CA ALA A 8 -7.82 -13.18 18.36
C ALA A 8 -8.84 -14.26 17.98
N ASP A 9 -10.05 -13.86 17.55
CA ASP A 9 -11.12 -14.77 17.14
C ASP A 9 -10.99 -15.20 15.66
N LEU A 10 -10.01 -14.65 14.92
CA LEU A 10 -9.77 -14.96 13.52
C LEU A 10 -8.98 -16.27 13.35
N SER A 11 -9.12 -16.92 12.19
CA SER A 11 -8.32 -18.11 11.91
C SER A 11 -6.81 -17.81 11.91
N PRO A 12 -5.95 -18.80 12.22
CA PRO A 12 -4.50 -18.61 12.23
C PRO A 12 -3.96 -18.06 10.90
N GLN A 13 -4.56 -18.43 9.77
CA GLN A 13 -4.17 -17.93 8.45
C GLN A 13 -4.44 -16.44 8.31
N VAL A 14 -5.58 -15.95 8.83
CA VAL A 14 -5.93 -14.53 8.78
C VAL A 14 -5.03 -13.74 9.73
N GLN A 15 -4.74 -14.25 10.94
CA GLN A 15 -3.79 -13.61 11.86
C GLN A 15 -2.40 -13.47 11.24
N ALA A 16 -1.89 -14.53 10.59
CA ALA A 16 -0.60 -14.50 9.91
C ALA A 16 -0.58 -13.52 8.72
N LEU A 17 -1.70 -13.39 7.99
CA LEU A 17 -1.85 -12.40 6.94
C LEU A 17 -1.81 -10.97 7.48
N LEU A 18 -2.54 -10.69 8.57
CA LEU A 18 -2.56 -9.38 9.21
C LEU A 18 -1.17 -8.99 9.72
N ALA A 19 -0.44 -9.91 10.36
CA ALA A 19 0.94 -9.68 10.78
C ALA A 19 1.87 -9.38 9.59
N ARG A 20 1.68 -10.05 8.44
CA ARG A 20 2.42 -9.73 7.20
C ARG A 20 2.06 -8.36 6.64
N ILE A 21 0.81 -7.90 6.78
CA ILE A 21 0.39 -6.57 6.35
C ILE A 21 1.00 -5.50 7.26
N GLU A 22 0.95 -5.71 8.58
CA GLU A 22 1.53 -4.80 9.57
C GLU A 22 3.04 -4.64 9.38
N ALA A 23 3.76 -5.74 9.11
CA ALA A 23 5.18 -5.72 8.79
C ALA A 23 5.53 -4.94 7.50
N LYS A 24 4.54 -4.50 6.71
CA LYS A 24 4.73 -3.67 5.51
C LYS A 24 4.49 -2.18 5.75
N GLN A 25 4.19 -1.77 6.97
CA GLN A 25 3.89 -0.38 7.30
C GLN A 25 4.96 0.59 6.80
N ASP A 26 6.24 0.37 7.15
CA ASP A 26 7.32 1.26 6.74
C ASP A 26 7.51 1.32 5.22
N GLU A 27 7.35 0.18 4.55
CA GLU A 27 7.46 0.08 3.09
C GLU A 27 6.33 0.86 2.40
N VAL A 28 5.11 0.77 2.91
CA VAL A 28 3.96 1.52 2.39
C VAL A 28 4.13 3.00 2.65
N VAL A 29 4.59 3.40 3.84
CA VAL A 29 4.87 4.81 4.17
C VAL A 29 5.90 5.40 3.21
N ALA A 30 7.02 4.71 2.99
CA ALA A 30 8.06 5.15 2.06
C ALA A 30 7.51 5.31 0.63
N LEU A 31 6.76 4.31 0.16
CA LEU A 31 6.11 4.37 -1.15
C LEU A 31 5.16 5.58 -1.26
N THR A 32 4.33 5.81 -0.24
CA THR A 32 3.39 6.94 -0.23
C THR A 32 4.13 8.28 -0.26
N GLN A 33 5.23 8.42 0.49
CA GLN A 33 6.03 9.63 0.47
C GLN A 33 6.64 9.88 -0.93
N ASP A 34 7.16 8.85 -1.58
CA ASP A 34 7.72 8.97 -2.93
C ASP A 34 6.66 9.35 -3.97
N LEU A 35 5.45 8.80 -3.86
CA LEU A 35 4.33 9.15 -4.73
C LEU A 35 3.88 10.60 -4.51
N VAL A 36 3.74 11.06 -3.26
CA VAL A 36 3.33 12.43 -2.93
C VAL A 36 4.35 13.48 -3.41
N ARG A 37 5.63 13.11 -3.50
CA ARG A 37 6.68 13.99 -4.06
C ARG A 37 6.53 14.22 -5.56
N ILE A 38 5.76 13.41 -6.28
CA ILE A 38 5.44 13.61 -7.69
C ILE A 38 4.16 14.45 -7.74
N PRO A 39 4.22 15.74 -8.09
CA PRO A 39 3.08 16.65 -7.97
C PRO A 39 2.10 16.44 -9.15
N THR A 40 1.44 15.28 -9.19
CA THR A 40 0.52 14.93 -10.26
C THR A 40 -0.73 15.81 -10.22
N VAL A 41 -1.21 16.22 -11.39
CA VAL A 41 -2.53 16.83 -11.55
C VAL A 41 -3.47 15.80 -12.19
N ASN A 42 -4.61 15.58 -11.58
CA ASN A 42 -5.62 14.64 -12.07
C ASN A 42 -6.65 15.38 -12.98
N PRO A 43 -7.07 14.94 -14.20
CA PRO A 43 -6.62 13.80 -15.06
C PRO A 43 -6.32 14.11 -16.57
N PRO A 44 -5.49 13.31 -17.28
CA PRO A 44 -4.11 12.98 -16.92
C PRO A 44 -3.31 14.27 -17.14
N GLY A 45 -3.27 15.10 -16.10
CA GLY A 45 -2.58 16.37 -16.13
C GLY A 45 -1.08 16.18 -15.94
N ASP A 46 -0.45 17.24 -15.47
CA ASP A 46 0.99 17.29 -15.29
C ASP A 46 1.51 16.15 -14.41
N ALA A 47 2.73 15.70 -14.74
CA ALA A 47 3.50 14.68 -14.02
C ALA A 47 2.86 13.26 -13.93
N TYR A 48 1.74 12.99 -14.61
CA TYR A 48 1.13 11.66 -14.63
C TYR A 48 2.11 10.58 -15.14
N GLU A 49 2.80 10.83 -16.26
CA GLU A 49 3.77 9.88 -16.83
C GLU A 49 4.93 9.58 -15.87
N ALA A 50 5.43 10.60 -15.15
CA ALA A 50 6.50 10.42 -14.18
C ALA A 50 6.06 9.48 -13.04
N CYS A 51 4.84 9.65 -12.53
CA CYS A 51 4.25 8.78 -11.51
C CYS A 51 4.04 7.36 -12.05
N ALA A 52 3.44 7.21 -13.23
CA ALA A 52 3.20 5.90 -13.85
C ALA A 52 4.51 5.13 -14.10
N ARG A 53 5.55 5.82 -14.58
CA ARG A 53 6.88 5.22 -14.78
C ARG A 53 7.51 4.81 -13.46
N PHE A 54 7.43 5.62 -12.40
CA PHE A 54 7.95 5.26 -11.08
C PHE A 54 7.30 3.98 -10.54
N ILE A 55 5.96 3.87 -10.64
CA ILE A 55 5.23 2.67 -10.25
C ILE A 55 5.65 1.46 -11.12
N GLY A 56 5.75 1.66 -12.44
CA GLY A 56 6.17 0.62 -13.38
C GLY A 56 7.55 0.06 -13.07
N GLU A 57 8.55 0.92 -12.83
CA GLU A 57 9.90 0.52 -12.44
C GLU A 57 9.90 -0.29 -11.12
N ARG A 58 9.10 0.13 -10.14
CA ARG A 58 8.98 -0.57 -8.86
C ARG A 58 8.35 -1.96 -8.99
N LEU A 59 7.38 -2.13 -9.88
CA LEU A 59 6.63 -3.38 -10.06
C LEU A 59 7.30 -4.37 -11.02
N LYS A 60 8.45 -4.03 -11.60
CA LYS A 60 9.21 -4.95 -12.45
C LYS A 60 9.48 -6.27 -11.71
N PRO A 61 9.31 -7.43 -12.38
CA PRO A 61 9.71 -8.71 -11.82
C PRO A 61 11.18 -8.64 -11.35
N ARG A 62 11.44 -9.18 -10.16
CA ARG A 62 12.78 -9.34 -9.62
C ARG A 62 13.40 -10.64 -10.11
#